data_AF-A0A857DJB8-F1
#
_entry.id   AF-A0A857DJB8-F1
#
_cell.length_a   1.000
_cell.length_b   1.000
_cell.length_c   1.000
_cell.angle_alpha   90.00
_cell.angle_beta   90.00
_cell.angle_gamma   90.00
#
_symmetry.space_group_name_H-M   'P 1'
#
loop_
_entity.id
_entity.type
_entity.pdbx_description
1 polymer ?
#
loop_
_entity_poly.entity_id
_entity_poly.type
_entity_poly.pdbx_seq_one_letter_code
_entity_poly.pdbx_strand_id
1 'polypeptide(L)'
;MAGEGAVLKKAREEKGLSYQEVEDSIKIRVRYLEALENENYGVLPGTTYTRGFLRTYAKHLGINPQEIIDSYNASLVKEVEPDIEPRLSPIPSNQVWFRPVVLAGMAILAVIIVGGIIFVSNLGNKSGTFHYTPTPLPAAPKASDQNTADSGTGQNTNTAGQEQNAGQPSQQPEQYEGIVAELTFTADCWVVVNVDGKQALSGTIPSGTIQTLQADKQIEFVSIGNAGGLSLKVNGHNVPPLGKTGDVLRSYIIDENKVKELAGS
;
A
#
# COMPACT_ATOMS: atom_id res chain seq x y z
N MET A 1 -40.63 -5.78 7.14
CA MET A 1 -40.40 -5.26 5.77
C MET A 1 -39.76 -6.40 4.98
N ALA A 2 -40.18 -6.65 3.74
CA ALA A 2 -39.48 -7.61 2.89
C ALA A 2 -38.06 -7.08 2.65
N GLY A 3 -37.05 -7.95 2.73
CA GLY A 3 -35.67 -7.57 2.48
C GLY A 3 -35.44 -7.21 1.01
N GLU A 4 -34.35 -6.49 0.72
CA GLU A 4 -34.00 -6.00 -0.60
C GLU A 4 -33.91 -7.10 -1.66
N GLY A 5 -33.52 -8.33 -1.29
CA GLY A 5 -33.43 -9.47 -2.20
C GLY A 5 -34.80 -9.89 -2.73
N ALA A 6 -35.82 -9.91 -1.87
CA ALA A 6 -37.18 -10.24 -2.27
C ALA A 6 -37.77 -9.19 -3.23
N VAL A 7 -37.43 -7.91 -3.04
CA VAL A 7 -37.87 -6.82 -3.94
C VAL A 7 -37.26 -7.00 -5.33
N LEU A 8 -35.95 -7.28 -5.40
CA LEU A 8 -35.25 -7.52 -6.67
C LEU A 8 -35.82 -8.74 -7.40
N LYS A 9 -36.01 -9.85 -6.69
CA LYS A 9 -36.58 -11.08 -7.25
C LYS A 9 -37.95 -10.84 -7.86
N LYS A 10 -38.83 -10.20 -7.10
CA LYS A 10 -40.20 -9.89 -7.56
C LYS A 10 -40.17 -9.05 -8.84
N ALA A 11 -39.36 -8.00 -8.88
CA ALA A 11 -39.26 -7.14 -10.06
C ALA A 11 -38.66 -7.86 -11.29
N ARG A 12 -37.72 -8.79 -11.09
CA ARG A 12 -37.21 -9.64 -12.18
C ARG A 12 -38.32 -10.54 -12.73
N GLU A 13 -39.06 -11.20 -11.84
CA GLU A 13 -40.15 -12.12 -12.20
C GLU A 13 -41.33 -11.40 -12.87
N GLU A 14 -41.70 -10.20 -12.42
CA GLU A 14 -42.72 -9.36 -13.05
C GLU A 14 -42.34 -8.94 -14.48
N LYS A 15 -41.04 -8.83 -14.77
CA LYS A 15 -40.53 -8.59 -16.12
C LYS A 15 -40.34 -9.87 -16.95
N GLY A 16 -40.55 -11.05 -16.36
CA GLY A 16 -40.35 -12.33 -17.03
C GLY A 16 -38.90 -12.63 -17.40
N LEU A 17 -37.93 -12.01 -16.73
CA LEU A 17 -36.51 -12.16 -17.04
C LEU A 17 -35.92 -13.39 -16.34
N SER A 18 -35.20 -14.22 -17.10
CA SER A 18 -34.34 -15.27 -16.55
C SER A 18 -33.04 -14.69 -15.99
N TYR A 19 -32.37 -15.43 -15.09
CA TYR A 19 -31.06 -15.01 -14.60
C TYR A 19 -30.02 -14.90 -15.73
N GLN A 20 -30.10 -15.77 -16.74
CA GLN A 20 -29.21 -15.78 -17.89
C GLN A 20 -29.36 -14.50 -18.72
N GLU A 21 -30.59 -14.06 -19.00
CA GLU A 21 -30.84 -12.80 -19.73
C GLU A 21 -30.33 -11.58 -18.96
N VAL A 22 -30.49 -11.59 -17.63
CA VAL A 22 -29.93 -10.54 -16.78
C VAL A 22 -28.40 -10.58 -16.83
N GLU A 23 -27.76 -11.75 -16.66
CA GLU A 23 -26.29 -11.88 -16.76
C GLU A 23 -25.79 -11.36 -18.11
N ASP A 24 -26.46 -11.69 -19.20
CA ASP A 24 -26.07 -11.27 -20.54
C ASP A 24 -26.16 -9.74 -20.72
N SER A 25 -27.17 -9.11 -20.11
CA SER A 25 -27.41 -7.67 -20.24
C SER A 25 -26.50 -6.80 -19.35
N ILE A 26 -26.29 -7.19 -18.09
CA ILE A 26 -25.54 -6.36 -17.12
C ILE A 26 -24.19 -6.94 -16.69
N LYS A 27 -23.81 -8.10 -17.24
CA LYS A 27 -22.51 -8.77 -17.01
C LYS A 27 -22.22 -9.09 -15.54
N ILE A 28 -23.28 -9.38 -14.77
CA ILE A 28 -23.19 -9.91 -13.42
C ILE A 28 -23.52 -11.39 -13.48
N ARG A 29 -22.59 -12.25 -13.03
CA ARG A 29 -22.76 -13.71 -13.06
C ARG A 29 -24.06 -14.15 -12.39
N VAL A 30 -24.76 -15.16 -12.95
CA VAL A 30 -25.98 -15.75 -12.37
C VAL A 30 -25.81 -16.06 -10.88
N ARG A 31 -24.71 -16.70 -10.48
CA ARG A 31 -24.42 -17.01 -9.07
C ARG A 31 -24.49 -15.80 -8.13
N TYR A 32 -24.16 -14.61 -8.63
CA TYR A 32 -24.22 -13.37 -7.86
C TYR A 32 -25.63 -12.77 -7.87
N LEU A 33 -26.36 -12.87 -8.98
CA LEU A 33 -27.77 -12.45 -9.03
C LEU A 33 -28.63 -13.27 -8.06
N GLU A 34 -28.42 -14.59 -8.04
CA GLU A 34 -29.06 -15.49 -7.07
C GLU A 34 -28.66 -15.13 -5.63
N ALA A 35 -27.38 -14.86 -5.38
CA ALA A 35 -26.92 -14.46 -4.06
C ALA A 35 -27.53 -13.13 -3.59
N LEU A 36 -27.71 -12.16 -4.49
CA LEU A 36 -28.38 -10.89 -4.17
C LEU A 36 -29.86 -11.06 -3.86
N GLU A 37 -30.58 -11.88 -4.63
CA GLU A 37 -32.01 -12.15 -4.40
C GLU A 37 -32.28 -12.96 -3.12
N ASN A 38 -31.31 -13.78 -2.72
CA ASN A 38 -31.38 -14.57 -1.48
C ASN A 38 -30.67 -13.90 -0.29
N GLU A 39 -30.19 -12.67 -0.44
CA GLU A 39 -29.45 -11.91 0.60
C GLU A 39 -28.23 -12.68 1.14
N ASN A 40 -27.67 -13.60 0.36
CA ASN A 40 -26.51 -14.39 0.71
C ASN A 40 -25.23 -13.66 0.31
N TYR A 41 -24.90 -12.60 1.05
CA TYR A 41 -23.80 -11.71 0.71
C TYR A 41 -22.40 -12.34 0.81
N GLY A 42 -22.26 -13.48 1.51
CA GLY A 42 -21.00 -14.20 1.67
C GLY A 42 -20.43 -14.78 0.36
N VAL A 43 -21.26 -14.94 -0.68
CA VAL A 43 -20.82 -15.41 -2.01
C VAL A 43 -20.17 -14.29 -2.82
N LEU A 44 -20.45 -13.03 -2.49
CA LEU A 44 -20.00 -11.88 -3.27
C LEU A 44 -18.54 -11.52 -2.97
N PRO A 45 -17.81 -10.88 -3.91
CA PRO A 45 -16.40 -10.48 -3.74
C PRO A 45 -16.15 -9.34 -2.74
N GLY A 46 -17.02 -9.15 -1.75
CA GLY A 46 -16.96 -8.08 -0.76
C GLY A 46 -17.99 -6.96 -0.98
N THR A 47 -18.17 -6.15 0.07
CA THR A 47 -19.27 -5.17 0.21
C THR A 47 -19.28 -4.07 -0.85
N THR A 48 -18.10 -3.63 -1.33
CA THR A 48 -17.99 -2.65 -2.41
C THR A 48 -18.59 -3.17 -3.70
N TYR A 49 -18.31 -4.43 -4.06
CA TYR A 49 -18.88 -5.08 -5.24
C TYR A 49 -20.37 -5.31 -5.06
N THR A 50 -20.81 -5.74 -3.87
CA THR A 50 -22.24 -5.90 -3.54
C THR A 50 -23.03 -4.64 -3.81
N ARG A 51 -22.58 -3.47 -3.31
CA ARG A 51 -23.24 -2.18 -3.58
C ARG A 51 -23.28 -1.85 -5.07
N GLY A 52 -22.19 -2.14 -5.79
CA GLY A 52 -22.12 -1.95 -7.23
C GLY A 52 -23.15 -2.80 -7.98
N PHE A 53 -23.23 -4.09 -7.63
CA PHE A 53 -24.15 -5.02 -8.26
C PHE A 53 -25.61 -4.72 -7.94
N LEU A 54 -25.94 -4.41 -6.68
CA LEU A 54 -27.27 -3.94 -6.27
C LEU A 54 -27.69 -2.72 -7.09
N ARG A 55 -26.80 -1.74 -7.25
CA ARG A 55 -27.09 -0.53 -8.04
C ARG A 55 -27.40 -0.85 -9.50
N THR A 56 -26.52 -1.63 -10.14
CA THR A 56 -26.67 -1.99 -11.56
C THR A 56 -27.92 -2.82 -11.79
N TYR A 57 -28.19 -3.77 -10.90
CA TYR A 57 -29.33 -4.67 -11.03
C TYR A 57 -30.66 -3.95 -10.79
N ALA A 58 -30.75 -3.13 -9.74
CA ALA A 58 -31.93 -2.29 -9.48
C ALA A 58 -32.23 -1.36 -10.68
N LYS A 59 -31.19 -0.72 -11.25
CA LYS A 59 -31.34 0.12 -12.44
C LYS A 59 -31.86 -0.66 -13.65
N HIS A 60 -31.38 -1.88 -13.87
CA HIS A 60 -31.87 -2.75 -14.95
C HIS A 60 -33.34 -3.17 -14.73
N LEU A 61 -33.71 -3.45 -13.49
CA LEU A 61 -35.08 -3.75 -13.08
C LEU A 61 -35.98 -2.51 -13.03
N GLY A 62 -35.45 -1.29 -13.20
CA GLY A 62 -36.22 -0.06 -13.13
C GLY A 62 -36.69 0.30 -11.71
N ILE A 63 -36.05 -0.29 -10.70
CA ILE A 63 -36.26 0.03 -9.29
C ILE A 63 -35.32 1.18 -8.91
N ASN A 64 -35.73 2.02 -7.96
CA ASN A 64 -34.87 3.06 -7.40
C ASN A 64 -33.62 2.41 -6.75
N PRO A 65 -32.40 2.63 -7.29
CA PRO A 65 -31.21 1.99 -6.75
C PRO A 65 -30.87 2.45 -5.33
N GLN A 66 -31.24 3.68 -4.96
CA GLN A 66 -30.89 4.24 -3.66
C GLN A 66 -31.63 3.51 -2.53
N GLU A 67 -32.92 3.21 -2.72
CA GLU A 67 -33.73 2.48 -1.74
C GLU A 67 -33.18 1.07 -1.44
N ILE A 68 -32.71 0.38 -2.49
CA ILE A 68 -32.09 -0.95 -2.37
C ILE A 68 -30.76 -0.87 -1.61
N ILE A 69 -29.92 0.12 -1.91
CA ILE A 69 -28.63 0.32 -1.25
C ILE A 69 -28.81 0.72 0.21
N ASP A 70 -29.79 1.57 0.52
CA ASP A 70 -30.07 2.00 1.89
C ASP A 70 -30.56 0.83 2.74
N SER A 71 -31.43 -0.02 2.18
CA SER A 71 -31.88 -1.27 2.82
C SER A 71 -30.69 -2.20 3.12
N TYR A 72 -29.80 -2.40 2.15
CA TYR A 72 -28.58 -3.18 2.32
C TYR A 72 -27.63 -2.58 3.38
N ASN A 73 -27.45 -1.26 3.40
CA ASN A 73 -26.59 -0.64 4.42
C ASN A 73 -27.18 -0.77 5.82
N ALA A 74 -28.51 -0.73 5.95
CA ALA A 74 -29.19 -0.97 7.22
C ALA A 74 -29.06 -2.43 7.70
N SER A 75 -29.09 -3.41 6.78
CA SER A 75 -28.90 -4.83 7.12
C SER A 75 -27.48 -5.12 7.60
N LEU A 76 -26.45 -4.47 7.01
CA LEU A 76 -25.07 -4.56 7.49
C LEU A 76 -24.89 -4.06 8.93
N VAL A 77 -25.57 -2.99 9.32
CA VAL A 77 -25.47 -2.44 10.69
C VAL A 77 -26.11 -3.39 11.70
N LYS A 78 -27.15 -4.12 11.28
CA LYS A 78 -27.87 -5.09 12.13
C LYS A 78 -27.09 -6.39 12.32
N GLU A 79 -26.31 -6.83 11.34
CA GLU A 79 -25.41 -7.98 11.48
C GLU A 79 -24.22 -7.67 12.40
N VAL A 80 -23.88 -6.39 12.56
CA VAL A 80 -22.88 -5.88 13.50
C VAL A 80 -23.52 -5.50 14.86
N GLU A 81 -24.69 -6.05 15.21
CA GLU A 81 -25.19 -5.95 16.57
C GLU A 81 -24.24 -6.74 17.48
N PRO A 82 -23.48 -6.08 18.38
CA PRO A 82 -22.52 -6.78 19.21
C PRO A 82 -23.28 -7.67 20.19
N ASP A 83 -22.90 -8.95 20.24
CA ASP A 83 -23.08 -9.74 21.45
C ASP A 83 -22.27 -9.05 22.55
N ILE A 84 -22.92 -8.14 23.28
CA ILE A 84 -22.31 -7.44 24.41
C ILE A 84 -22.23 -8.46 25.55
N GLU A 85 -21.21 -9.32 25.52
CA GLU A 85 -20.59 -9.72 26.78
C GLU A 85 -20.02 -8.45 27.42
N PRO A 86 -20.40 -8.10 28.67
CA PRO A 86 -19.91 -6.91 29.33
C PRO A 86 -18.47 -7.14 29.81
N ARG A 87 -17.53 -7.11 28.89
CA ARG A 87 -16.11 -6.99 29.19
C ARG A 87 -15.46 -6.00 28.25
N LEU A 88 -15.67 -4.71 28.51
CA LEU A 88 -14.59 -3.72 28.51
C LEU A 88 -14.98 -2.62 29.49
N SER A 89 -14.07 -2.34 30.41
CA SER A 89 -14.11 -1.17 31.28
C SER A 89 -14.32 0.09 30.43
N PRO A 90 -15.04 1.12 30.92
CA PRO A 90 -15.21 2.36 30.18
C PRO A 90 -13.83 2.94 29.85
N ILE A 91 -13.52 3.04 28.56
CA ILE A 91 -12.37 3.81 28.08
C ILE A 91 -12.70 5.25 28.47
N PRO A 92 -11.92 5.91 29.34
CA PRO A 92 -12.14 7.32 29.61
C PRO A 92 -11.93 8.06 28.30
N SER A 93 -13.01 8.59 27.73
CA SER A 93 -12.92 9.58 26.68
C SER A 93 -12.19 10.77 27.29
N ASN A 94 -10.92 10.95 26.92
CA ASN A 94 -10.22 12.20 27.17
C ASN A 94 -10.76 13.23 26.19
N GLN A 95 -12.03 13.60 26.41
CA GLN A 95 -12.65 14.77 25.84
C GLN A 95 -11.98 15.97 26.53
N VAL A 96 -10.87 16.41 25.94
CA VAL A 96 -10.07 17.58 26.36
C VAL A 96 -10.88 18.86 26.17
N TRP A 97 -11.90 19.02 27.00
CA TRP A 97 -12.62 20.26 27.18
C TRP A 97 -11.71 21.18 28.01
N PHE A 98 -10.98 22.04 27.30
CA PHE A 98 -10.30 23.25 27.77
C PHE A 98 -10.39 23.53 29.28
N ARG A 99 -9.43 23.03 30.06
CA ARG A 99 -9.21 23.54 31.43
C ARG A 99 -8.55 24.93 31.30
N PRO A 100 -9.05 25.99 31.97
CA PRO A 100 -8.45 27.34 31.90
C PRO A 100 -6.96 27.38 32.29
N VAL A 101 -6.49 26.35 33.00
CA VAL A 101 -5.09 26.13 33.35
C VAL A 101 -4.19 25.87 32.12
N VAL A 102 -4.70 25.20 31.07
CA VAL A 102 -3.91 24.92 29.86
C VAL A 102 -3.74 26.19 29.02
N LEU A 103 -4.78 27.02 28.93
CA LEU A 103 -4.71 28.33 28.28
C LEU A 103 -3.77 29.29 29.04
N ALA A 104 -3.82 29.29 30.38
CA ALA A 104 -2.90 30.07 31.20
C ALA A 104 -1.44 29.60 31.01
N GLY A 105 -1.20 28.29 30.95
CA GLY A 105 0.12 27.72 30.69
C GLY A 105 0.67 28.09 29.30
N MET A 106 -0.18 28.01 28.26
CA MET A 106 0.19 28.40 26.89
C MET A 106 0.47 29.90 26.76
N ALA A 107 -0.29 30.75 27.46
CA ALA A 107 -0.04 32.19 27.49
C ALA A 107 1.31 32.52 28.17
N ILE A 108 1.64 31.85 29.28
CA ILE A 108 2.93 32.00 29.95
C ILE A 108 4.07 31.54 29.03
N LEU A 109 3.90 30.41 28.35
CA LEU A 109 4.89 29.90 27.39
C LEU A 109 5.10 30.88 26.23
N ALA A 110 4.03 31.45 25.69
CA ALA A 110 4.11 32.44 24.61
C ALA A 110 4.85 33.72 25.06
N VAL A 111 4.60 34.20 26.28
CA VAL A 111 5.32 35.35 26.85
C VAL A 111 6.80 35.05 27.03
N ILE A 112 7.17 33.84 27.47
CA ILE A 112 8.58 33.41 27.59
C ILE A 112 9.26 33.36 26.23
N ILE A 113 8.58 32.82 25.21
CA ILE A 113 9.12 32.73 23.84
C ILE A 113 9.34 34.13 23.26
N VAL A 114 8.35 35.02 23.38
CA VAL A 114 8.46 36.41 22.89
C VAL A 114 9.56 37.16 23.65
N GLY A 115 9.63 37.01 24.98
CA GLY A 115 10.69 37.60 25.80
C GLY A 115 12.09 37.06 25.44
N GLY A 116 12.20 35.76 25.16
CA GLY A 116 13.44 35.12 24.72
C GLY A 116 13.91 35.59 23.34
N ILE A 117 12.99 35.74 22.39
CA ILE A 117 13.30 36.29 21.05
C ILE A 117 13.79 37.74 21.18
N ILE A 118 13.13 38.57 21.98
CA ILE A 118 13.55 39.95 22.23
C ILE A 118 14.93 39.97 22.89
N PHE A 119 15.19 39.11 23.87
CA PHE A 119 16.48 39.01 24.57
C PHE A 119 17.63 38.58 23.64
N VAL A 120 17.41 37.57 22.80
CA VAL A 120 18.40 37.11 21.80
C VAL A 120 18.65 38.18 20.75
N SER A 121 17.60 38.91 20.33
CA SER A 121 17.76 40.01 19.36
C SER A 121 18.49 41.23 19.92
N ASN A 122 18.46 41.44 21.25
CA ASN A 122 19.21 42.51 21.93
C ASN A 122 20.62 42.10 22.38
N LEU A 123 20.95 40.81 22.35
CA LEU A 123 22.33 40.33 22.50
C LEU A 123 23.04 40.50 21.16
N GLY A 124 23.49 41.74 20.93
CA GLY A 124 24.05 42.22 19.67
C GLY A 124 24.96 41.23 18.94
N ASN A 125 24.60 40.99 17.68
CA ASN A 125 25.44 40.47 16.61
C ASN A 125 26.81 41.15 16.61
N LYS A 126 27.84 40.44 17.08
CA LYS A 126 29.21 40.72 16.66
C LYS A 126 29.43 40.06 15.30
N SER A 127 29.00 40.73 14.24
CA SER A 127 29.32 40.35 12.87
C SER A 127 30.83 40.54 12.66
N GLY A 128 31.61 39.46 12.71
CA GLY A 128 32.97 39.47 12.20
C GLY A 128 32.93 39.61 10.70
N THR A 129 33.35 40.76 10.16
CA THR A 129 33.58 40.96 8.73
C THR A 129 34.74 40.08 8.28
N PHE A 130 34.43 38.91 7.71
CA PHE A 130 35.41 38.11 6.99
C PHE A 130 35.70 38.79 5.65
N HIS A 131 36.86 39.46 5.56
CA HIS A 131 37.36 40.02 4.31
C HIS A 131 37.91 38.88 3.43
N TYR A 132 37.12 38.42 2.46
CA TYR A 132 37.61 37.58 1.39
C TYR A 132 38.44 38.42 0.42
N THR A 133 39.75 38.19 0.37
CA THR A 133 40.61 38.68 -0.71
C THR A 133 40.77 37.55 -1.73
N PRO A 134 40.18 37.65 -2.93
CA PRO A 134 40.43 36.66 -3.97
C PRO A 134 41.91 36.73 -4.37
N THR A 135 42.58 35.58 -4.29
CA THR A 135 43.91 35.42 -4.88
C THR A 135 43.76 35.46 -6.41
N PRO A 136 44.52 36.30 -7.14
CA PRO A 136 44.41 36.36 -8.59
C PRO A 136 44.79 35.01 -9.21
N LEU A 137 43.94 34.53 -10.11
CA LEU A 137 44.12 33.31 -10.89
C LEU A 137 45.36 33.48 -11.80
N PRO A 138 46.29 32.50 -11.86
CA PRO A 138 47.44 32.58 -12.75
C PRO A 138 46.96 32.63 -14.21
N ALA A 139 47.49 33.58 -14.98
CA ALA A 139 47.18 33.75 -16.39
C ALA A 139 47.53 32.47 -17.17
N ALA A 140 46.58 31.98 -17.97
CA ALA A 140 46.76 30.81 -18.82
C ALA A 140 47.91 31.03 -19.83
N PRO A 141 48.80 30.04 -20.03
CA PRO A 141 49.84 30.13 -21.04
C PRO A 141 49.22 30.03 -22.45
N LYS A 142 49.66 30.93 -23.35
CA LYS A 142 49.31 30.87 -24.77
C LYS A 142 49.93 29.64 -25.41
N ALA A 143 49.14 28.96 -26.23
CA ALA A 143 49.54 27.82 -27.05
C ALA A 143 50.67 28.20 -28.03
N SER A 144 51.62 27.29 -28.21
CA SER A 144 52.56 27.28 -29.33
C SER A 144 52.78 25.82 -29.73
N ASP A 145 52.63 25.58 -31.02
CA ASP A 145 52.64 24.28 -31.68
C ASP A 145 54.01 23.58 -31.67
N GLN A 146 54.01 22.26 -31.53
CA GLN A 146 54.53 21.27 -32.50
C GLN A 146 54.94 19.93 -31.84
N ASN A 147 54.16 18.89 -32.16
CA ASN A 147 54.55 17.57 -32.68
C ASN A 147 55.86 16.90 -32.19
N THR A 148 55.75 15.78 -31.45
CA THR A 148 56.40 14.49 -31.82
C THR A 148 55.88 13.31 -30.97
N ALA A 149 55.40 12.28 -31.69
CA ALA A 149 55.64 10.84 -31.52
C ALA A 149 55.74 10.17 -30.11
N ASP A 150 54.85 9.19 -29.94
CA ASP A 150 55.14 7.77 -29.66
C ASP A 150 54.99 7.19 -28.22
N SER A 151 54.24 6.07 -28.23
CA SER A 151 54.30 4.88 -27.39
C SER A 151 53.92 4.88 -25.90
N GLY A 152 52.91 4.05 -25.60
CA GLY A 152 53.01 3.06 -24.52
C GLY A 152 51.85 2.98 -23.53
N THR A 153 51.09 1.88 -23.59
CA THR A 153 50.58 1.04 -22.46
C THR A 153 50.04 1.76 -21.20
N GLY A 154 48.80 1.61 -20.75
CA GLY A 154 48.06 0.37 -20.50
C GLY A 154 47.71 0.25 -19.00
N GLN A 155 46.50 -0.24 -18.71
CA GLN A 155 45.97 -0.78 -17.43
C GLN A 155 45.37 0.15 -16.35
N ASN A 156 44.04 0.00 -16.24
CA ASN A 156 43.27 -0.35 -15.04
C ASN A 156 44.07 -0.64 -13.75
N THR A 157 43.61 -0.06 -12.64
CA THR A 157 43.42 -0.79 -11.38
C THR A 157 42.30 -0.16 -10.53
N ASN A 158 41.33 -1.01 -10.18
CA ASN A 158 40.46 -0.89 -9.01
C ASN A 158 41.26 -0.68 -7.71
N THR A 159 40.62 -0.08 -6.70
CA THR A 159 40.58 -0.46 -5.26
C THR A 159 39.80 0.65 -4.53
N ALA A 160 38.57 0.49 -4.02
CA ALA A 160 37.97 -0.46 -3.06
C ALA A 160 38.32 -0.16 -1.58
N GLY A 161 37.27 -0.06 -0.75
CA GLY A 161 37.29 -0.13 0.73
C GLY A 161 37.24 1.24 1.43
N GLN A 162 36.36 1.51 2.40
CA GLN A 162 35.71 0.64 3.41
C GLN A 162 34.31 1.18 3.78
N GLU A 163 33.22 0.38 3.88
CA GLU A 163 32.84 -0.60 4.95
C GLU A 163 32.62 0.07 6.32
N GLN A 164 31.49 -0.03 7.06
CA GLN A 164 30.47 -1.05 7.32
C GLN A 164 29.14 -0.34 7.70
N ASN A 165 27.92 -0.84 7.46
CA ASN A 165 27.35 -2.02 8.13
C ASN A 165 26.06 -2.44 7.39
N ALA A 166 26.12 -3.52 6.62
CA ALA A 166 24.97 -4.21 6.05
C ALA A 166 25.10 -5.68 6.45
N GLY A 167 24.13 -6.17 7.22
CA GLY A 167 24.00 -7.58 7.53
C GLY A 167 23.84 -8.37 6.24
N GLN A 168 24.79 -9.26 6.00
CA GLN A 168 24.82 -10.21 4.89
C GLN A 168 23.80 -11.32 5.15
N PRO A 169 22.94 -11.71 4.19
CA PRO A 169 22.20 -12.96 4.30
C PRO A 169 23.17 -14.12 4.11
N SER A 170 23.36 -14.88 5.18
CA SER A 170 24.12 -16.13 5.22
C SER A 170 23.54 -17.13 4.22
N GLN A 171 24.35 -17.63 3.28
CA GLN A 171 24.02 -18.81 2.48
C GLN A 171 24.23 -20.06 3.32
N GLN A 172 23.23 -20.40 4.13
CA GLN A 172 23.06 -21.69 4.80
C GLN A 172 21.70 -22.25 4.34
N PRO A 173 21.46 -23.58 4.25
CA PRO A 173 20.14 -24.07 3.87
C PRO A 173 19.15 -23.64 4.97
N GLU A 174 18.45 -22.54 4.73
CA GLU A 174 17.39 -22.09 5.62
C GLU A 174 16.26 -23.08 5.48
N GLN A 175 16.08 -23.92 6.50
CA GLN A 175 14.80 -24.61 6.65
C GLN A 175 13.77 -23.54 6.95
N TYR A 176 12.99 -23.20 5.93
CA TYR A 176 11.87 -22.28 6.06
C TYR A 176 10.73 -22.98 6.80
N GLU A 177 10.38 -22.46 7.97
CA GLU A 177 9.10 -22.79 8.61
C GLU A 177 8.01 -21.91 7.95
N GLY A 178 7.21 -22.54 7.08
CA GLY A 178 6.18 -21.86 6.30
C GLY A 178 6.67 -21.26 4.98
N ILE A 179 6.08 -20.13 4.61
CA ILE A 179 6.31 -19.41 3.34
C ILE A 179 6.98 -18.07 3.66
N VAL A 180 8.23 -17.91 3.23
CA VAL A 180 9.01 -16.69 3.34
C VAL A 180 9.18 -16.07 1.97
N ALA A 181 8.65 -14.86 1.78
CA ALA A 181 8.78 -14.08 0.55
C ALA A 181 9.72 -12.88 0.76
N GLU A 182 10.76 -12.77 -0.05
CA GLU A 182 11.64 -11.61 -0.13
C GLU A 182 11.26 -10.78 -1.37
N LEU A 183 10.85 -9.55 -1.14
CA LEU A 183 10.42 -8.59 -2.15
C LEU A 183 11.54 -7.56 -2.32
N THR A 184 12.14 -7.50 -3.50
CA THR A 184 13.10 -6.47 -3.88
C THR A 184 12.44 -5.49 -4.86
N PHE A 185 12.33 -4.24 -4.44
CA PHE A 185 11.71 -3.17 -5.25
C PHE A 185 12.78 -2.46 -6.08
N THR A 186 12.75 -2.62 -7.39
CA THR A 186 13.68 -1.97 -8.35
C THR A 186 13.12 -0.66 -8.91
N ALA A 187 11.83 -0.40 -8.72
CA ALA A 187 11.16 0.87 -9.00
C ALA A 187 10.11 1.15 -7.90
N ASP A 188 9.51 2.35 -7.92
CA ASP A 188 8.38 2.66 -7.04
C ASP A 188 7.18 1.77 -7.43
N CYS A 189 6.69 0.99 -6.47
CA CYS A 189 5.60 0.03 -6.69
C CYS A 189 4.50 0.21 -5.67
N TRP A 190 3.25 0.32 -6.13
CA TRP A 190 2.09 0.21 -5.24
C TRP A 190 1.86 -1.26 -4.90
N VAL A 191 1.82 -1.62 -3.62
CA VAL A 191 1.51 -3.01 -3.21
C VAL A 191 0.48 -3.04 -2.10
N VAL A 192 -0.39 -4.05 -2.16
CA VAL A 192 -1.28 -4.45 -1.07
C VAL A 192 -1.12 -5.96 -0.91
N VAL A 193 -0.63 -6.38 0.24
CA VAL A 193 -0.31 -7.79 0.53
C VAL A 193 -0.98 -8.23 1.83
N ASN A 194 -1.66 -9.36 1.77
CA ASN A 194 -2.21 -10.07 2.90
C ASN A 194 -1.33 -11.28 3.24
N VAL A 195 -1.03 -11.46 4.51
CA VAL A 195 -0.38 -12.64 5.08
C VAL A 195 -1.42 -13.37 5.90
N ASP A 196 -1.69 -14.63 5.55
CA ASP A 196 -2.68 -15.48 6.24
C ASP A 196 -4.05 -14.80 6.44
N GLY A 197 -4.47 -14.02 5.45
CA GLY A 197 -5.75 -13.29 5.44
C GLY A 197 -5.76 -11.95 6.17
N LYS A 198 -4.64 -11.51 6.77
CA LYS A 198 -4.50 -10.19 7.40
C LYS A 198 -3.61 -9.29 6.54
N GLN A 199 -4.00 -8.03 6.34
CA GLN A 199 -3.18 -7.08 5.59
C GLN A 199 -1.87 -6.81 6.32
N ALA A 200 -0.76 -7.20 5.70
CA ALA A 200 0.60 -7.06 6.24
C ALA A 200 1.34 -5.86 5.65
N LEU A 201 1.06 -5.52 4.39
CA LEU A 201 1.71 -4.42 3.68
C LEU A 201 0.69 -3.68 2.80
N SER A 202 0.73 -2.35 2.80
CA SER A 202 -0.12 -1.50 1.96
C SER A 202 0.54 -0.15 1.69
N GLY A 203 0.64 0.25 0.43
CA GLY A 203 1.14 1.57 0.02
C GLY A 203 2.08 1.53 -1.18
N THR A 204 2.59 2.71 -1.56
CA THR A 204 3.70 2.82 -2.52
C THR A 204 5.01 2.56 -1.80
N ILE A 205 5.75 1.55 -2.23
CA ILE A 205 7.06 1.21 -1.72
C ILE A 205 8.12 1.78 -2.67
N PRO A 206 9.07 2.60 -2.16
CA PRO A 206 10.11 3.19 -2.99
C PRO A 206 11.09 2.15 -3.57
N SER A 207 11.65 2.46 -4.74
CA SER A 207 12.80 1.73 -5.29
C SER A 207 13.96 1.61 -4.29
N GLY A 208 14.67 0.49 -4.31
CA GLY A 208 15.76 0.15 -3.42
C GLY A 208 15.33 -0.45 -2.09
N THR A 209 14.03 -0.52 -1.80
CA THR A 209 13.51 -1.16 -0.60
C THR A 209 13.56 -2.69 -0.75
N ILE A 210 13.92 -3.39 0.32
CA ILE A 210 13.76 -4.84 0.45
C ILE A 210 12.78 -5.10 1.60
N GLN A 211 11.76 -5.92 1.37
CA GLN A 211 10.80 -6.34 2.38
C GLN A 211 10.74 -7.85 2.45
N THR A 212 10.70 -8.39 3.66
CA THR A 212 10.52 -9.84 3.88
C THR A 212 9.20 -10.08 4.57
N LEU A 213 8.41 -10.99 4.02
CA LEU A 213 7.12 -11.42 4.55
C LEU A 213 7.20 -12.90 4.89
N GLN A 214 6.62 -13.30 6.02
CA GLN A 214 6.51 -14.70 6.42
C GLN A 214 5.05 -15.04 6.69
N ALA A 215 4.61 -16.20 6.20
CA ALA A 215 3.25 -16.71 6.36
C ALA A 215 3.28 -18.20 6.72
N ASP A 216 2.28 -18.65 7.47
CA ASP A 216 2.10 -20.06 7.78
C ASP A 216 1.38 -20.81 6.65
N LYS A 217 0.42 -20.15 5.99
CA LYS A 217 -0.47 -20.77 4.98
C LYS A 217 -0.32 -20.15 3.61
N GLN A 218 -0.41 -18.83 3.51
CA GLN A 218 -0.35 -18.14 2.22
C GLN A 218 0.01 -16.66 2.32
N ILE A 219 0.65 -16.17 1.26
CA ILE A 219 0.85 -14.75 0.99
C ILE A 219 0.02 -14.38 -0.24
N GLU A 220 -0.92 -13.47 -0.08
CA GLU A 220 -1.78 -12.97 -1.16
C GLU A 220 -1.41 -11.52 -1.50
N PHE A 221 -0.91 -11.31 -2.71
CA PHE A 221 -0.76 -10.00 -3.31
C PHE A 221 -2.10 -9.58 -3.92
N VAL A 222 -2.88 -8.80 -3.16
CA VAL A 222 -4.18 -8.27 -3.57
C VAL A 222 -4.03 -7.37 -4.79
N SER A 223 -3.01 -6.50 -4.78
CA SER A 223 -2.69 -5.61 -5.91
C SER A 223 -1.20 -5.28 -5.93
N ILE A 224 -0.61 -5.30 -7.12
CA ILE A 224 0.76 -4.85 -7.40
C ILE A 224 0.67 -3.90 -8.59
N GLY A 225 0.90 -2.61 -8.37
CA GLY A 225 1.01 -1.59 -9.40
C GLY A 225 2.47 -1.36 -9.78
N ASN A 226 2.74 -1.21 -11.07
CA ASN A 226 4.09 -1.23 -11.63
C ASN A 226 4.80 -2.56 -11.35
N ALA A 227 4.16 -3.69 -11.69
CA ALA A 227 4.62 -5.04 -11.35
C ALA A 227 6.02 -5.38 -11.88
N GLY A 228 6.46 -4.79 -13.00
CA GLY A 228 7.82 -4.96 -13.51
C GLY A 228 8.93 -4.33 -12.65
N GLY A 229 8.56 -3.53 -11.66
CA GLY A 229 9.47 -2.97 -10.65
C GLY A 229 9.65 -3.84 -9.41
N LEU A 230 9.03 -5.03 -9.34
CA LEU A 230 9.11 -5.94 -8.21
C LEU A 230 9.78 -7.25 -8.64
N SER A 231 10.89 -7.57 -7.97
CA SER A 231 11.50 -8.91 -8.00
C SER A 231 11.12 -9.65 -6.73
N LEU A 232 10.73 -10.91 -6.87
CA LEU A 232 10.20 -11.71 -5.77
C LEU A 232 10.99 -13.03 -5.66
N LYS A 233 11.37 -13.38 -4.44
CA LYS A 233 11.87 -14.71 -4.09
C LYS A 233 10.98 -15.33 -3.03
N VAL A 234 10.77 -16.64 -3.11
CA VAL A 234 9.99 -17.40 -2.13
C VAL A 234 10.79 -18.60 -1.69
N ASN A 235 11.04 -18.73 -0.39
CA ASN A 235 11.86 -19.80 0.19
C ASN A 235 13.20 -19.98 -0.56
N GLY A 236 13.84 -18.86 -0.93
CA GLY A 236 15.09 -18.82 -1.69
C GLY A 236 14.95 -19.01 -3.22
N HIS A 237 13.79 -19.43 -3.72
CA HIS A 237 13.55 -19.63 -5.15
C HIS A 237 13.07 -18.34 -5.83
N ASN A 238 13.66 -17.99 -6.97
CA ASN A 238 13.23 -16.83 -7.75
C ASN A 238 11.85 -17.08 -8.38
N VAL A 239 10.94 -16.14 -8.20
CA VAL A 239 9.66 -16.13 -8.90
C VAL A 239 9.83 -15.41 -10.24
N PRO A 240 9.28 -15.92 -11.36
CA PRO A 240 9.29 -15.20 -12.62
C PRO A 240 8.69 -13.78 -12.50
N PRO A 241 9.12 -12.84 -13.36
CA PRO A 241 8.59 -11.48 -13.35
C PRO A 241 7.06 -11.46 -13.39
N LEU A 242 6.46 -10.75 -12.44
CA LEU A 242 5.00 -10.72 -12.23
C LEU A 242 4.26 -9.84 -13.24
N GLY A 243 4.98 -9.05 -14.04
CA GLY A 243 4.43 -8.20 -15.10
C GLY A 243 5.50 -7.31 -15.72
N LYS A 244 5.11 -6.43 -16.64
CA LYS A 244 5.98 -5.40 -17.22
C LYS A 244 5.93 -4.11 -16.40
N THR A 245 6.82 -3.17 -16.71
CA THR A 245 6.78 -1.81 -16.14
C THR A 245 5.43 -1.17 -16.42
N GLY A 246 4.79 -0.63 -15.38
CA GLY A 246 3.47 -0.01 -15.44
C GLY A 246 2.28 -0.98 -15.33
N ASP A 247 2.49 -2.29 -15.46
CA ASP A 247 1.39 -3.26 -15.35
C ASP A 247 0.83 -3.31 -13.92
N VAL A 248 -0.47 -3.58 -13.83
CA VAL A 248 -1.16 -3.82 -12.56
C VAL A 248 -1.54 -5.29 -12.47
N LEU A 249 -0.89 -6.03 -11.58
CA LEU A 249 -1.28 -7.40 -11.26
C LEU A 249 -2.27 -7.40 -10.08
N ARG A 250 -3.33 -8.20 -10.18
CA ARG A 250 -4.33 -8.36 -9.12
C ARG A 250 -4.44 -9.83 -8.74
N SER A 251 -4.62 -10.08 -7.45
CA SER A 251 -4.89 -11.41 -6.91
C SER A 251 -3.84 -12.46 -7.30
N TYR A 252 -2.59 -12.23 -6.89
CA TYR A 252 -1.51 -13.21 -7.01
C TYR A 252 -1.27 -13.91 -5.66
N ILE A 253 -1.42 -15.23 -5.61
CA ILE A 253 -1.37 -16.00 -4.37
C ILE A 253 -0.15 -16.91 -4.39
N ILE A 254 0.55 -16.94 -3.26
CA ILE A 254 1.67 -17.84 -2.97
C ILE A 254 1.22 -18.72 -1.81
N ASP A 255 0.92 -19.97 -2.12
CA ASP A 255 0.58 -21.02 -1.16
C ASP A 255 1.64 -22.13 -1.19
N GLU A 256 1.47 -23.15 -0.37
CA GLU A 256 2.39 -24.29 -0.29
C GLU A 256 2.56 -25.00 -1.66
N ASN A 257 1.51 -25.04 -2.50
CA ASN A 257 1.58 -25.64 -3.83
C ASN A 257 2.50 -24.84 -4.74
N LYS A 258 2.38 -23.50 -4.72
CA LYS A 258 3.24 -22.62 -5.50
C LYS A 258 4.69 -22.71 -5.06
N VAL A 259 4.94 -22.84 -3.76
CA VAL A 259 6.29 -23.08 -3.23
C VAL A 259 6.88 -24.38 -3.79
N LYS A 260 6.10 -25.48 -3.81
CA LYS A 260 6.53 -26.76 -4.38
C LYS A 260 6.81 -26.67 -5.88
N GLU A 261 5.99 -25.92 -6.63
CA GLU A 261 6.20 -25.67 -8.07
C GLU A 261 7.53 -24.94 -8.33
N LEU A 262 7.85 -23.93 -7.51
CA LEU A 262 9.09 -23.16 -7.60
C LEU A 262 10.32 -23.98 -7.19
N ALA A 263 10.17 -24.91 -6.23
CA ALA A 263 11.25 -25.78 -5.77
C ALA A 263 11.59 -26.90 -6.76
N GLY A 264 10.65 -27.27 -7.63
CA GLY A 264 10.81 -28.32 -8.64
C GLY A 264 11.23 -27.84 -10.04
N SER A 265 11.44 -26.52 -10.23
CA SER A 265 11.82 -25.89 -11.52
C SER A 265 13.30 -25.56 -11.62
#